data_AF-A0A518AZP5-F1
#
_entry.id   AF-A0A518AZP5-F1
#
_cell.length_a   1.000
_cell.length_b   1.000
_cell.length_c   1.000
_cell.angle_alpha   90.00
_cell.angle_beta   90.00
_cell.angle_gamma   90.00
#
_symmetry.space_group_name_H-M   'P 1'
#
loop_
_entity.id
_entity.type
_entity.pdbx_description
1 polymer ?
#
loop_
_entity_poly.entity_id
_entity_poly.type
_entity_poly.pdbx_seq_one_letter_code
_entity_poly.pdbx_strand_id
1 'polypeptide(L)'
;MKQRPNVETEVYLEPAVLWQSNVKGVARVTDSTNRHRIADQAYPYALELPREKGPFHFSRHISRLCSDITTRMDEFRHIDMRRVLVTFARCRNRRLGGLQAKLIPLRFQDGEQTQVRRGFEYIVQKVFVGEVELKYVLSFYLPRFLNQSFDEKLITVLHELYHIGPDFSGDIRRFDGTNSVHNGSQRRYDKYMAELGREYLSTRPPHVLYDFLRLSCAGLKEQYGEIVGVNIPSPKLIPTSKARRHRTRI
;
A
#
# COMPACT_ATOMS: atom_id res chain seq x y z
N MET A 1 -38.72 23.30 -19.96
CA MET A 1 -38.27 22.45 -21.10
C MET A 1 -37.07 23.11 -21.73
N LYS A 2 -35.86 22.55 -21.83
CA LYS A 2 -35.34 21.19 -21.65
C LYS A 2 -33.97 21.30 -20.95
N GLN A 3 -33.81 20.63 -19.80
CA GLN A 3 -32.50 20.34 -19.23
C GLN A 3 -31.74 19.40 -20.18
N ARG A 4 -30.49 19.73 -20.47
CA ARG A 4 -29.53 18.79 -21.08
C ARG A 4 -28.82 18.06 -19.94
N PRO A 5 -28.70 16.72 -19.97
CA PRO A 5 -28.06 15.98 -18.90
C PRO A 5 -26.55 16.26 -18.88
N ASN A 6 -26.06 16.46 -17.66
CA ASN A 6 -24.68 16.75 -17.31
C ASN A 6 -23.84 15.47 -17.50
N VAL A 7 -22.71 15.60 -18.20
CA VAL A 7 -21.78 14.49 -18.47
C VAL A 7 -21.10 14.07 -17.18
N GLU A 8 -21.16 12.77 -16.92
CA GLU A 8 -20.52 12.05 -15.82
C GLU A 8 -19.05 12.46 -15.67
N THR A 9 -18.69 12.94 -14.48
CA THR A 9 -17.29 13.16 -14.11
C THR A 9 -16.82 11.91 -13.39
N GLU A 10 -16.30 10.94 -14.15
CA GLU A 10 -15.49 9.84 -13.62
C GLU A 10 -14.27 10.44 -12.92
N VAL A 11 -14.25 10.41 -11.58
CA VAL A 11 -13.03 10.70 -10.81
C VAL A 11 -12.13 9.47 -10.88
N TYR A 12 -11.51 9.27 -12.04
CA TYR A 12 -10.28 8.50 -12.12
C TYR A 12 -9.18 9.33 -11.45
N LEU A 13 -8.57 8.78 -10.41
CA LEU A 13 -7.27 9.24 -9.94
C LEU A 13 -6.29 9.08 -11.13
N GLU A 14 -5.95 10.21 -11.75
CA GLU A 14 -4.95 10.36 -12.81
C GLU A 14 -3.66 9.60 -12.47
N PRO A 15 -3.24 8.60 -13.26
CA PRO A 15 -2.02 7.84 -13.02
C PRO A 15 -0.89 8.38 -13.90
N ALA A 16 -0.29 9.53 -13.56
CA ALA A 16 1.00 9.93 -14.12
C ALA A 16 1.59 11.15 -13.42
N VAL A 17 2.50 10.94 -12.46
CA VAL A 17 3.64 11.85 -12.32
C VAL A 17 4.90 10.99 -12.32
N LEU A 18 5.55 10.98 -13.48
CA LEU A 18 6.89 10.44 -13.72
C LEU A 18 7.86 10.96 -12.64
N TRP A 19 8.34 10.05 -11.80
CA TRP A 19 9.49 10.31 -10.93
C TRP A 19 10.62 9.38 -11.34
N GLN A 20 11.59 9.94 -12.06
CA GLN A 20 12.92 9.37 -12.16
C GLN A 20 13.57 9.46 -10.78
N SER A 21 13.97 8.32 -10.21
CA SER A 21 14.84 8.30 -9.04
C SER A 21 15.96 7.28 -9.21
N ASN A 22 17.19 7.81 -9.24
CA ASN A 22 18.41 7.06 -9.00
C ASN A 22 18.45 6.70 -7.50
N VAL A 23 18.24 5.43 -7.18
CA VAL A 23 18.54 4.86 -5.87
C VAL A 23 19.30 3.55 -6.08
N LYS A 24 20.52 3.48 -5.54
CA LYS A 24 21.33 2.27 -5.43
C LYS A 24 20.85 1.52 -4.17
N GLY A 25 20.46 0.26 -4.32
CA GLY A 25 20.08 -0.61 -3.20
C GLY A 25 19.07 -1.69 -3.61
N VAL A 26 19.60 -2.90 -3.80
CA VAL A 26 18.91 -4.21 -3.95
C VAL A 26 18.26 -4.53 -5.32
N ALA A 27 18.81 -5.61 -5.91
CA ALA A 27 18.52 -6.36 -7.12
C ALA A 27 17.39 -5.88 -8.06
N ARG A 28 17.79 -5.39 -9.24
CA ARG A 28 16.94 -5.38 -10.43
C ARG A 28 17.26 -6.63 -11.26
N VAL A 29 16.36 -7.60 -11.27
CA VAL A 29 16.25 -8.54 -12.40
C VAL A 29 14.91 -8.27 -13.05
N THR A 30 14.92 -7.41 -14.07
CA THR A 30 13.80 -7.32 -15.02
C THR A 30 14.01 -8.41 -16.04
N ASP A 31 13.32 -9.54 -15.87
CA ASP A 31 13.21 -10.53 -16.93
C ASP A 31 12.22 -10.01 -17.99
N SER A 32 12.49 -10.35 -19.25
CA SER A 32 11.67 -10.14 -20.45
C SER A 32 10.19 -10.53 -20.31
N THR A 33 9.84 -11.32 -19.29
CA THR A 33 8.51 -11.88 -19.01
C THR A 33 7.53 -10.93 -18.31
N ASN A 34 7.85 -9.63 -18.24
CA ASN A 34 7.04 -8.62 -17.54
C ASN A 34 6.84 -8.91 -16.03
N ARG A 35 7.89 -9.39 -15.37
CA ARG A 35 7.91 -9.74 -13.94
C ARG A 35 8.89 -8.86 -13.19
N HIS A 36 8.53 -8.45 -11.97
CA HIS A 36 9.48 -7.89 -11.01
C HIS A 36 9.72 -8.90 -9.89
N ARG A 37 10.96 -9.42 -9.78
CA ARG A 37 11.37 -10.35 -8.72
C ARG A 37 12.15 -9.61 -7.63
N ILE A 38 11.68 -9.73 -6.40
CA ILE A 38 12.36 -9.29 -5.19
C ILE A 38 13.06 -10.51 -4.60
N ALA A 39 14.35 -10.39 -4.28
CA ALA A 39 15.12 -11.50 -3.72
C ALA A 39 14.53 -11.96 -2.37
N ASP A 40 14.47 -13.26 -2.12
CA ASP A 40 13.91 -13.85 -0.89
C ASP A 40 14.53 -13.30 0.39
N GLN A 41 15.83 -13.00 0.36
CA GLN A 41 16.56 -12.43 1.49
C GLN A 41 16.11 -11.00 1.86
N ALA A 42 15.45 -10.28 0.93
CA ALA A 42 14.94 -8.93 1.17
C ALA A 42 13.57 -8.92 1.87
N TYR A 43 12.90 -10.07 1.99
CA TYR A 43 11.56 -10.18 2.55
C TYR A 43 11.46 -11.26 3.64
N PRO A 44 12.03 -11.01 4.83
CA PRO A 44 11.99 -11.97 5.90
C PRO A 44 10.64 -11.87 6.64
N TYR A 45 9.70 -12.77 6.30
CA TYR A 45 8.69 -13.23 7.27
C TYR A 45 9.33 -14.03 8.40
N ALA A 46 10.63 -14.31 8.32
CA ALA A 46 11.37 -14.98 9.38
C ALA A 46 11.22 -14.18 10.69
N LEU A 47 10.45 -14.77 11.60
CA LEU A 47 10.17 -14.37 12.99
C LEU A 47 11.42 -14.28 13.88
N GLU A 48 12.61 -14.41 13.30
CA GLU A 48 13.85 -14.25 14.04
C GLU A 48 14.06 -12.77 14.34
N LEU A 49 14.34 -12.47 15.61
CA LEU A 49 14.89 -11.20 16.05
C LEU A 49 16.41 -11.31 15.99
N PRO A 50 17.14 -10.64 15.07
CA PRO A 50 18.58 -10.50 15.23
C PRO A 50 18.93 -9.08 15.64
N ARG A 51 19.54 -9.04 16.84
CA ARG A 51 20.56 -8.15 17.39
C ARG A 51 20.31 -6.64 17.40
N GLU A 52 20.39 -6.11 18.63
CA GLU A 52 20.33 -4.71 19.05
C GLU A 52 21.36 -3.75 18.43
N LYS A 53 22.18 -4.20 17.46
CA LYS A 53 23.18 -3.36 16.79
C LYS A 53 23.05 -3.51 15.27
N GLY A 54 22.35 -2.57 14.66
CA GLY A 54 22.17 -2.48 13.21
C GLY A 54 21.15 -1.42 12.82
N PRO A 55 21.09 -1.04 11.54
CA PRO A 55 20.13 -0.06 11.05
C PRO A 55 18.68 -0.52 11.25
N PHE A 56 17.78 0.43 11.47
CA PHE A 56 16.36 0.17 11.66
C PHE A 56 15.69 -0.23 10.33
N HIS A 57 15.25 -1.48 10.22
CA HIS A 57 14.63 -2.00 9.00
C HIS A 57 13.12 -1.72 8.94
N PHE A 58 12.74 -0.53 8.48
CA PHE A 58 11.38 0.01 8.51
C PHE A 58 10.32 -0.95 7.93
N SER A 59 10.52 -1.46 6.71
CA SER A 59 9.55 -2.35 6.06
C SER A 59 9.28 -3.61 6.87
N ARG A 60 10.28 -4.12 7.59
CA ARG A 60 10.14 -5.34 8.42
C ARG A 60 9.30 -5.06 9.65
N HIS A 61 9.55 -3.94 10.34
CA HIS A 61 8.78 -3.57 11.53
C HIS A 61 7.31 -3.30 11.20
N ILE A 62 7.03 -2.60 10.09
CA ILE A 62 5.66 -2.38 9.63
C ILE A 62 5.01 -3.70 9.17
N SER A 63 5.69 -4.56 8.42
CA SER A 63 5.12 -5.88 8.04
C SER A 63 4.72 -6.72 9.25
N ARG A 64 5.54 -6.72 10.30
CA ARG A 64 5.24 -7.43 11.55
C ARG A 64 4.05 -6.82 12.29
N LEU A 65 3.97 -5.49 12.35
CA LEU A 65 2.81 -4.80 12.90
C LEU A 65 1.53 -5.16 12.14
N CYS A 66 1.54 -5.08 10.80
CA CYS A 66 0.38 -5.45 9.99
C CYS A 66 0.01 -6.94 10.14
N SER A 67 0.99 -7.84 10.24
CA SER A 67 0.75 -9.27 10.47
C SER A 67 0.08 -9.54 11.81
N ASP A 68 0.44 -8.80 12.86
CA ASP A 68 -0.19 -8.94 14.18
C ASP A 68 -1.61 -8.34 14.18
N ILE A 69 -1.81 -7.16 13.58
CA ILE A 69 -3.14 -6.55 13.39
C ILE A 69 -4.09 -7.53 12.68
N THR A 70 -3.67 -8.08 11.54
CA THR A 70 -4.49 -9.03 10.73
C THR A 70 -4.76 -10.35 11.44
N THR A 71 -3.95 -10.72 12.44
CA THR A 71 -4.19 -11.92 13.26
C THR A 71 -5.17 -11.66 14.40
N ARG A 72 -5.18 -10.44 14.95
CA ARG A 72 -5.94 -10.11 16.17
C ARG A 72 -7.32 -9.51 15.91
N MET A 73 -7.51 -8.89 14.75
CA MET A 73 -8.71 -8.10 14.46
C MET A 73 -9.53 -8.74 13.34
N ASP A 74 -10.80 -9.03 13.61
CA ASP A 74 -11.69 -9.67 12.65
C ASP A 74 -11.86 -8.86 11.35
N GLU A 75 -11.90 -7.53 11.45
CA GLU A 75 -12.01 -6.61 10.30
C GLU A 75 -10.86 -6.76 9.29
N PHE A 76 -9.72 -7.30 9.71
CA PHE A 76 -8.52 -7.43 8.88
C PHE A 76 -8.11 -8.90 8.65
N ARG A 77 -8.88 -9.86 9.17
CA ARG A 77 -8.51 -11.28 9.20
C ARG A 77 -8.47 -11.96 7.82
N HIS A 78 -9.12 -11.35 6.82
CA HIS A 78 -9.08 -11.80 5.42
C HIS A 78 -7.75 -11.51 4.73
N ILE A 79 -6.88 -10.70 5.31
CA ILE A 79 -5.64 -10.22 4.69
C ILE A 79 -4.51 -11.22 4.93
N ASP A 80 -4.03 -11.89 3.88
CA ASP A 80 -2.80 -12.67 3.94
C ASP A 80 -1.58 -11.77 3.69
N MET A 81 -0.94 -11.32 4.77
CA MET A 81 0.23 -10.44 4.68
C MET A 81 1.34 -11.04 3.81
N ARG A 82 1.48 -12.37 3.69
CA ARG A 82 2.50 -13.00 2.82
C ARG A 82 2.41 -12.59 1.35
N ARG A 83 1.26 -12.06 0.92
CA ARG A 83 1.02 -11.53 -0.44
C ARG A 83 0.93 -9.99 -0.48
N VAL A 84 1.30 -9.30 0.59
CA VAL A 84 1.35 -7.84 0.69
C VAL A 84 2.80 -7.39 0.85
N LEU A 85 3.28 -6.57 -0.08
CA LEU A 85 4.59 -5.94 0.00
C LEU A 85 4.50 -4.60 0.74
N VAL A 86 5.01 -4.52 1.96
CA VAL A 86 5.42 -3.27 2.60
C VAL A 86 6.74 -2.73 2.00
N THR A 87 6.69 -1.51 1.47
CA THR A 87 7.84 -0.77 0.95
C THR A 87 7.84 0.65 1.51
N PHE A 88 8.95 1.37 1.36
CA PHE A 88 8.96 2.80 1.64
C PHE A 88 9.60 3.59 0.50
N ALA A 89 9.20 4.85 0.36
CA ALA A 89 9.82 5.82 -0.54
C ALA A 89 10.31 7.03 0.27
N ARG A 90 11.46 7.58 -0.14
CA ARG A 90 12.00 8.81 0.45
C ARG A 90 11.41 10.02 -0.25
N CYS A 91 10.88 10.93 0.53
CA CYS A 91 10.36 12.20 0.08
C CYS A 91 11.42 13.29 0.25
N ARG A 92 11.57 14.13 -0.77
CA ARG A 92 12.51 15.26 -0.73
C ARG A 92 12.07 16.35 0.26
N ASN A 93 10.77 16.50 0.52
CA ASN A 93 10.22 17.53 1.41
C ASN A 93 9.69 16.96 2.74
N ARG A 94 10.01 17.65 3.84
CA ARG A 94 9.62 17.33 5.23
C ARG A 94 8.25 17.88 5.66
N ARG A 95 7.52 18.57 4.77
CA ARG A 95 6.20 19.13 5.10
C ARG A 95 5.25 17.99 5.52
N LEU A 96 4.53 18.20 6.62
CA LEU A 96 3.56 17.22 7.13
C LEU A 96 2.37 17.04 6.19
N GLY A 97 2.00 18.09 5.43
CA GLY A 97 1.00 18.00 4.37
C GLY A 97 1.47 17.13 3.20
N GLY A 98 0.69 16.11 2.85
CA GLY A 98 0.93 15.23 1.70
C GLY A 98 0.63 13.76 1.98
N LEU A 99 0.81 12.93 0.96
CA LEU A 99 0.57 11.49 1.02
C LEU A 99 1.53 10.82 2.02
N GLN A 100 0.97 10.09 2.99
CA GLN A 100 1.70 9.46 4.10
C GLN A 100 2.01 7.99 3.82
N ALA A 101 1.00 7.27 3.33
CA ALA A 101 1.10 5.94 2.80
C ALA A 101 0.17 5.80 1.58
N LYS A 102 0.27 4.69 0.88
CA LYS A 102 -0.71 4.27 -0.13
C LYS A 102 -0.69 2.76 -0.29
N LEU A 103 -1.86 2.18 -0.51
CA LEU A 103 -2.04 0.84 -1.00
C LEU A 103 -2.14 0.84 -2.53
N ILE A 104 -1.36 -0.01 -3.19
CA ILE A 104 -1.46 -0.26 -4.64
C ILE A 104 -2.01 -1.68 -4.87
N PRO A 105 -3.20 -1.84 -5.47
CA PRO A 105 -3.70 -3.15 -5.91
C PRO A 105 -2.90 -3.67 -7.11
N LEU A 106 -2.67 -4.99 -7.16
CA LEU A 106 -2.00 -5.69 -8.28
C LEU A 106 -2.97 -6.47 -9.18
N ARG A 107 -4.27 -6.22 -9.02
CA ARG A 107 -5.36 -6.65 -9.90
C ARG A 107 -6.32 -5.49 -10.16
N PHE A 108 -7.16 -5.66 -11.17
CA PHE A 108 -8.27 -4.76 -11.42
C PHE A 108 -9.49 -5.18 -10.60
N GLN A 109 -10.62 -4.55 -10.92
CA GLN A 109 -11.90 -4.82 -10.29
C GLN A 109 -12.18 -6.33 -10.21
N ASP A 110 -12.69 -6.78 -9.07
CA ASP A 110 -13.05 -8.18 -8.81
C ASP A 110 -11.88 -9.18 -8.93
N GLY A 111 -10.63 -8.68 -8.87
CA GLY A 111 -9.43 -9.49 -8.99
C GLY A 111 -9.01 -9.77 -10.44
N GLU A 112 -9.62 -9.08 -11.40
CA GLU A 112 -9.34 -9.28 -12.83
C GLU A 112 -7.88 -9.01 -13.18
N GLN A 113 -7.32 -9.84 -14.07
CA GLN A 113 -5.93 -9.71 -14.50
C GLN A 113 -5.76 -8.60 -15.54
N THR A 114 -6.79 -8.39 -16.36
CA THR A 114 -6.77 -7.41 -17.44
C THR A 114 -7.89 -6.39 -17.28
N GLN A 115 -7.68 -5.20 -17.85
CA GLN A 115 -8.74 -4.21 -18.00
C GLN A 115 -8.56 -3.44 -19.31
N VAL A 116 -9.66 -3.25 -20.03
CA VAL A 116 -9.67 -2.41 -21.23
C VAL A 116 -9.79 -0.95 -20.83
N ARG A 117 -8.85 -0.11 -21.23
CA ARG A 117 -8.90 1.36 -21.09
C ARG A 117 -8.59 2.01 -22.43
N ARG A 118 -9.48 2.90 -22.89
CA ARG A 118 -9.32 3.64 -24.15
C ARG A 118 -8.98 2.73 -25.36
N GLY A 119 -9.57 1.53 -25.41
CA GLY A 119 -9.38 0.55 -26.49
C GLY A 119 -8.11 -0.31 -26.41
N PHE A 120 -7.32 -0.18 -25.34
CA PHE A 120 -6.15 -1.03 -25.08
C PHE A 120 -6.41 -1.91 -23.86
N GLU A 121 -6.00 -3.17 -23.95
CA GLU A 121 -5.99 -4.06 -22.79
C GLU A 121 -4.71 -3.84 -21.99
N TYR A 122 -4.86 -3.69 -20.67
CA TYR A 122 -3.76 -3.50 -19.74
C TYR A 122 -3.72 -4.63 -18.72
N ILE A 123 -2.52 -4.95 -18.26
CA ILE A 123 -2.26 -5.70 -17.02
C ILE A 123 -1.58 -4.79 -16.00
N VAL A 124 -1.76 -5.08 -14.72
CA VAL A 124 -0.87 -4.55 -13.69
C VAL A 124 0.41 -5.39 -13.68
N GLN A 125 1.58 -4.75 -13.62
CA GLN A 125 2.86 -5.43 -13.51
C GLN A 125 2.86 -6.42 -12.34
N LYS A 126 3.18 -7.68 -12.61
CA LYS A 126 3.25 -8.72 -11.58
C LYS A 126 4.51 -8.56 -10.74
N VAL A 127 4.34 -8.64 -9.42
CA VAL A 127 5.43 -8.52 -8.45
C VAL A 127 5.51 -9.84 -7.67
N PHE A 128 6.73 -10.33 -7.51
CA PHE A 128 7.03 -11.58 -6.82
C PHE A 128 8.07 -11.37 -5.72
N VAL A 129 7.91 -12.10 -4.62
CA VAL A 129 8.98 -12.40 -3.66
C VAL A 129 9.25 -13.89 -3.79
N GLY A 130 10.43 -14.25 -4.31
CA GLY A 130 10.70 -15.63 -4.71
C GLY A 130 9.69 -16.12 -5.73
N GLU A 131 8.93 -17.16 -5.35
CA GLU A 131 7.86 -17.74 -6.16
C GLU A 131 6.45 -17.29 -5.71
N VAL A 132 6.35 -16.43 -4.69
CA VAL A 132 5.06 -15.91 -4.22
C VAL A 132 4.68 -14.67 -5.02
N GLU A 133 3.59 -14.76 -5.78
CA GLU A 133 2.98 -13.59 -6.42
C GLU A 133 2.27 -12.72 -5.37
N LEU A 134 2.59 -11.44 -5.37
CA LEU A 134 1.99 -10.45 -4.48
C LEU A 134 0.68 -9.94 -5.07
N LYS A 135 -0.25 -9.58 -4.19
CA LYS A 135 -1.55 -8.99 -4.53
C LYS A 135 -1.62 -7.49 -4.27
N TYR A 136 -0.80 -6.99 -3.35
CA TYR A 136 -0.79 -5.58 -2.96
C TYR A 136 0.62 -5.08 -2.69
N VAL A 137 0.83 -3.78 -2.91
CA VAL A 137 2.03 -3.06 -2.46
C VAL A 137 1.59 -1.91 -1.55
N LEU A 138 1.91 -2.02 -0.26
CA LEU A 138 1.71 -1.00 0.76
C LEU A 138 2.97 -0.11 0.88
N SER A 139 2.89 1.13 0.43
CA SER A 139 4.02 2.06 0.35
C SER A 139 3.92 3.16 1.40
N PHE A 140 4.97 3.36 2.21
CA PHE A 140 5.05 4.48 3.16
C PHE A 140 6.02 5.57 2.71
N TYR A 141 5.70 6.82 3.01
CA TYR A 141 6.47 7.98 2.58
C TYR A 141 7.26 8.61 3.74
N LEU A 142 8.57 8.38 3.76
CA LEU A 142 9.47 8.90 4.80
C LEU A 142 10.10 10.25 4.38
N PRO A 143 10.30 11.21 5.30
CA PRO A 143 10.08 11.13 6.74
C PRO A 143 8.63 11.43 7.17
N ARG A 144 7.74 11.80 6.25
CA ARG A 144 6.40 12.33 6.58
C ARG A 144 5.62 11.40 7.51
N PHE A 145 5.52 10.11 7.16
CA PHE A 145 4.84 9.11 7.98
C PHE A 145 5.43 9.04 9.40
N LEU A 146 6.75 8.90 9.51
CA LEU A 146 7.42 8.78 10.80
C LEU A 146 7.38 10.06 11.65
N ASN A 147 7.05 11.21 11.08
CA ASN A 147 6.98 12.47 11.80
C ASN A 147 5.57 12.84 12.28
N GLN A 148 4.57 12.00 11.99
CA GLN A 148 3.24 12.10 12.62
C GLN A 148 3.31 11.72 14.11
N SER A 149 2.23 11.97 14.84
CA SER A 149 2.06 11.43 16.19
C SER A 149 1.92 9.89 16.17
N PHE A 150 1.99 9.27 17.35
CA PHE A 150 1.80 7.82 17.49
C PHE A 150 0.43 7.37 16.95
N ASP A 151 -0.65 8.04 17.38
CA ASP A 151 -2.02 7.68 17.01
C ASP A 151 -2.25 7.84 15.51
N GLU A 152 -1.78 8.94 14.92
CA GLU A 152 -1.90 9.19 13.48
C GLU A 152 -1.15 8.14 12.63
N LYS A 153 0.02 7.66 13.08
CA LYS A 153 0.73 6.57 12.40
C LYS A 153 -0.05 5.27 12.44
N LEU A 154 -0.57 4.92 13.61
CA LEU A 154 -1.35 3.70 13.78
C LEU A 154 -2.63 3.76 12.94
N ILE A 155 -3.35 4.88 12.99
CA ILE A 155 -4.52 5.15 12.14
C ILE A 155 -4.15 5.04 10.66
N THR A 156 -3.03 5.60 10.22
CA THR A 156 -2.57 5.47 8.83
C THR A 156 -2.36 4.00 8.45
N VAL A 157 -1.70 3.20 9.29
CA VAL A 157 -1.49 1.76 9.01
C VAL A 157 -2.84 1.03 8.86
N LEU A 158 -3.77 1.25 9.78
CA LEU A 158 -5.10 0.63 9.76
C LEU A 158 -5.92 1.08 8.53
N HIS A 159 -5.86 2.37 8.20
CA HIS A 159 -6.52 2.94 7.03
C HIS A 159 -6.07 2.23 5.75
N GLU A 160 -4.76 2.07 5.56
CA GLU A 160 -4.24 1.42 4.36
C GLU A 160 -4.57 -0.08 4.30
N LEU A 161 -4.62 -0.77 5.45
CA LEU A 161 -5.10 -2.15 5.51
C LEU A 161 -6.60 -2.24 5.19
N TYR A 162 -7.39 -1.25 5.63
CA TYR A 162 -8.83 -1.21 5.38
C TYR A 162 -9.19 -1.04 3.90
N HIS A 163 -8.28 -0.46 3.11
CA HIS A 163 -8.40 -0.40 1.65
C HIS A 163 -8.24 -1.76 0.96
N ILE A 164 -7.74 -2.80 1.63
CA ILE A 164 -7.66 -4.14 1.04
C ILE A 164 -9.07 -4.73 0.94
N GLY A 165 -9.48 -5.11 -0.27
CA GLY A 165 -10.80 -5.67 -0.52
C GLY A 165 -11.11 -6.91 0.32
N PRO A 166 -12.37 -7.13 0.73
CA PRO A 166 -12.77 -8.21 1.63
C PRO A 166 -12.46 -9.62 1.07
N ASP A 167 -12.52 -9.79 -0.25
CA ASP A 167 -12.19 -11.08 -0.90
C ASP A 167 -10.68 -11.30 -1.10
N PHE A 168 -9.86 -10.32 -0.68
CA PHE A 168 -8.41 -10.32 -0.84
C PHE A 168 -7.97 -10.68 -2.27
N SER A 169 -8.73 -10.24 -3.29
CA SER A 169 -8.56 -10.66 -4.69
C SER A 169 -7.38 -9.99 -5.40
N GLY A 170 -6.80 -8.95 -4.79
CA GLY A 170 -5.86 -8.02 -5.43
C GLY A 170 -6.51 -6.71 -5.86
N ASP A 171 -7.83 -6.56 -5.69
CA ASP A 171 -8.59 -5.30 -5.83
C ASP A 171 -8.68 -4.55 -4.49
N ILE A 172 -9.01 -3.26 -4.55
CA ILE A 172 -9.31 -2.45 -3.37
C ILE A 172 -10.74 -2.66 -2.88
N ARG A 173 -10.97 -2.39 -1.59
CA ARG A 173 -12.32 -2.26 -1.04
C ARG A 173 -13.04 -1.11 -1.76
N ARG A 174 -14.16 -1.45 -2.39
CA ARG A 174 -15.06 -0.47 -3.02
C ARG A 174 -16.18 -0.16 -2.03
N PHE A 175 -16.46 1.11 -1.85
CA PHE A 175 -17.61 1.54 -1.05
C PHE A 175 -18.74 1.84 -2.04
N ASP A 176 -19.83 1.08 -1.96
CA ASP A 176 -21.03 1.36 -2.76
C ASP A 176 -21.61 2.71 -2.33
N GLY A 177 -21.45 3.71 -3.20
CA GLY A 177 -21.94 5.05 -2.90
C GLY A 177 -21.38 6.10 -3.84
N THR A 178 -22.25 6.60 -4.72
CA THR A 178 -22.13 7.91 -5.37
C THR A 178 -21.63 8.95 -4.38
N ASN A 179 -20.54 9.67 -4.73
CA ASN A 179 -20.14 10.97 -4.20
C ASN A 179 -20.93 11.44 -2.97
N SER A 180 -20.55 10.96 -1.79
CA SER A 180 -21.11 11.49 -0.54
C SER A 180 -20.43 12.80 -0.20
N VAL A 181 -20.97 13.85 -0.81
CA VAL A 181 -20.72 15.26 -0.55
C VAL A 181 -20.37 15.54 0.92
N HIS A 182 -19.12 15.99 1.13
CA HIS A 182 -18.54 16.78 2.23
C HIS A 182 -18.68 16.36 3.72
N ASN A 183 -17.49 16.29 4.36
CA ASN A 183 -17.13 16.37 5.79
C ASN A 183 -17.70 15.34 6.77
N GLY A 184 -18.97 14.94 6.67
CA GLY A 184 -19.58 14.00 7.60
C GLY A 184 -19.16 12.54 7.38
N SER A 185 -18.89 12.15 6.13
CA SER A 185 -18.36 10.83 5.77
C SER A 185 -16.90 10.69 6.17
N GLN A 186 -16.06 11.68 5.87
CA GLN A 186 -14.65 11.70 6.25
C GLN A 186 -14.47 11.68 7.77
N ARG A 187 -15.16 12.54 8.51
CA ARG A 187 -15.06 12.54 9.99
C ARG A 187 -15.53 11.23 10.62
N ARG A 188 -16.59 10.61 10.08
CA ARG A 188 -17.04 9.29 10.54
C ARG A 188 -16.01 8.22 10.26
N TYR A 189 -15.41 8.26 9.07
CA TYR A 189 -14.34 7.35 8.69
C TYR A 189 -13.10 7.51 9.58
N ASP A 190 -12.65 8.75 9.81
CA ASP A 190 -11.51 9.05 10.68
C ASP A 190 -11.79 8.58 12.12
N LYS A 191 -13.01 8.80 12.63
CA LYS A 191 -13.45 8.31 13.93
C LYS A 191 -13.44 6.78 14.00
N TYR A 192 -13.91 6.10 12.96
CA TYR A 192 -13.91 4.64 12.89
C TYR A 192 -12.48 4.08 12.91
N MET A 193 -11.55 4.66 12.15
CA MET A 193 -10.14 4.26 12.20
C MET A 193 -9.51 4.48 13.58
N ALA A 194 -9.87 5.56 14.28
CA ALA A 194 -9.41 5.81 15.64
C ALA A 194 -10.02 4.81 16.65
N GLU A 195 -11.25 4.33 16.43
CA GLU A 195 -11.86 3.25 17.19
C GLU A 195 -11.13 1.93 16.98
N LEU A 196 -10.85 1.54 15.74
CA LEU A 196 -10.05 0.36 15.41
C LEU A 196 -8.64 0.44 16.01
N GLY A 197 -8.01 1.62 16.05
CA GLY A 197 -6.73 1.83 16.71
C GLY A 197 -6.77 1.55 18.21
N ARG A 198 -7.81 2.02 18.89
CA ARG A 198 -8.02 1.73 20.32
C ARG A 198 -8.35 0.26 20.56
N GLU A 199 -9.16 -0.34 19.70
CA GLU A 199 -9.49 -1.77 19.75
C GLU A 199 -8.23 -2.62 19.62
N TYR A 200 -7.39 -2.37 18.61
CA TYR A 200 -6.11 -3.05 18.44
C TYR A 200 -5.26 -2.99 19.71
N LEU A 201 -5.06 -1.80 20.29
CA LEU A 201 -4.27 -1.64 21.51
C LEU A 201 -4.89 -2.34 22.72
N SER A 202 -6.23 -2.45 22.77
CA SER A 202 -6.95 -3.17 23.83
C SER A 202 -6.69 -4.68 23.81
N THR A 203 -6.31 -5.24 22.65
CA THR A 203 -5.88 -6.65 22.52
C THR A 203 -4.51 -6.94 23.13
N ARG A 204 -3.84 -5.91 23.69
CA ARG A 204 -2.52 -5.96 24.33
C ARG A 204 -1.45 -6.59 23.43
N PRO A 205 -1.21 -6.04 22.23
CA PRO A 205 -0.16 -6.53 21.36
C PRO A 205 1.22 -6.31 22.00
N PRO A 206 2.22 -7.17 21.73
CA PRO A 206 3.57 -6.95 22.21
C PRO A 206 4.12 -5.58 21.80
N HIS A 207 4.58 -4.81 22.79
CA HIS A 207 5.13 -3.46 22.63
C HIS A 207 6.18 -3.33 21.51
N VAL A 208 7.04 -4.34 21.34
CA VAL A 208 8.07 -4.41 20.29
C VAL A 208 7.52 -4.26 18.86
N LEU A 209 6.23 -4.54 18.65
CA LEU A 209 5.59 -4.44 17.35
C LEU A 209 5.19 -3.01 16.99
N TYR A 210 5.05 -2.09 17.94
CA TYR A 210 4.53 -0.74 17.67
C TYR A 210 5.29 0.39 18.36
N ASP A 211 6.14 0.14 19.34
CA ASP A 211 6.83 1.21 20.08
C ASP A 211 7.72 2.09 19.17
N PHE A 212 8.22 1.55 18.06
CA PHE A 212 8.94 2.34 17.05
C PHE A 212 8.08 3.46 16.44
N LEU A 213 6.74 3.33 16.45
CA LEU A 213 5.83 4.39 16.01
C LEU A 213 5.83 5.59 16.96
N ARG A 214 6.30 5.44 18.20
CA ARG A 214 6.45 6.56 19.15
C ARG A 214 7.60 7.49 18.76
N LEU A 215 8.54 7.00 17.96
CA LEU A 215 9.72 7.74 17.55
C LEU A 215 9.47 8.51 16.26
N SER A 216 10.13 9.67 16.14
CA SER A 216 10.21 10.41 14.88
C SER A 216 11.24 9.79 13.94
N CYS A 217 11.29 10.24 12.68
CA CYS A 217 12.37 9.83 11.77
C CYS A 217 13.76 10.22 12.31
N ALA A 218 13.86 11.34 13.02
CA ALA A 218 15.09 11.75 13.68
C ALA A 218 15.44 10.83 14.86
N GLY A 219 14.46 10.55 15.73
CA GLY A 219 14.68 9.67 16.89
C GLY A 219 15.07 8.24 16.50
N LEU A 220 14.48 7.69 15.43
CA LEU A 220 14.91 6.39 14.91
C LEU A 220 16.34 6.41 14.38
N LYS A 221 16.79 7.50 13.75
CA LYS A 221 18.18 7.61 13.29
C LYS A 221 19.15 7.83 14.43
N GLU A 222 18.75 8.57 15.46
CA GLU A 222 19.55 8.75 16.66
C GLU A 222 19.77 7.41 17.38
N GLN A 223 18.72 6.60 17.50
CA GLN A 223 18.80 5.31 18.20
C GLN A 223 19.47 4.20 17.37
N TYR A 224 19.26 4.16 16.05
CA TYR A 224 19.68 3.04 15.19
C TYR A 224 20.68 3.42 14.08
N GLY A 225 21.12 4.69 14.02
CA GLY A 225 22.02 5.23 13.00
C GLY A 225 21.33 5.52 11.66
N GLU A 226 20.77 4.50 11.01
CA GLU A 226 20.10 4.64 9.72
C GLU A 226 18.76 3.89 9.68
N ILE A 227 17.86 4.36 8.82
CA ILE A 227 16.62 3.68 8.46
C ILE A 227 16.79 3.06 7.08
N VAL A 228 16.72 1.73 7.04
CA VAL A 228 16.78 0.90 5.83
C VAL A 228 15.45 0.17 5.63
N GLY A 229 15.29 -0.50 4.50
CA GLY A 229 14.10 -1.28 4.21
C GLY A 229 13.96 -1.59 2.73
N VAL A 230 12.86 -2.26 2.38
CA VAL A 230 12.55 -2.57 0.99
C VAL A 230 12.10 -1.29 0.29
N ASN A 231 12.70 -1.04 -0.87
CA ASN A 231 12.34 0.04 -1.78
C ASN A 231 12.22 -0.55 -3.19
N ILE A 232 11.02 -0.48 -3.77
CA ILE A 232 10.78 -0.81 -5.17
C ILE A 232 10.12 0.37 -5.89
N PRO A 233 10.31 0.52 -7.21
CA PRO A 233 9.48 1.40 -8.01
C PRO A 233 8.00 1.04 -7.89
N SER A 234 7.11 2.02 -8.06
CA SER A 234 5.67 1.71 -8.14
C SER A 234 5.39 0.79 -9.34
N PRO A 235 4.60 -0.29 -9.15
CA PRO A 235 4.17 -1.18 -10.24
C PRO A 235 3.47 -0.40 -11.36
N LYS A 236 3.69 -0.84 -12.60
CA LYS A 236 3.20 -0.14 -13.80
C LYS A 236 1.97 -0.81 -14.39
N LEU A 237 1.13 -0.04 -15.08
CA LEU A 237 0.16 -0.56 -16.04
C LEU A 237 0.85 -0.82 -17.37
N ILE A 238 0.66 -2.01 -17.93
CA ILE A 238 1.40 -2.48 -19.10
C ILE A 238 0.42 -2.95 -20.16
N PRO A 239 0.46 -2.38 -21.38
CA PRO A 239 -0.43 -2.80 -22.45
C PRO A 239 -0.05 -4.20 -22.95
N THR A 240 -1.02 -5.09 -23.14
CA THR A 240 -0.82 -6.46 -23.66
C THR A 240 -1.03 -6.55 -25.17
N SER A 241 -2.07 -5.89 -25.71
CA SER A 241 -2.33 -5.72 -27.15
C SER A 241 -3.48 -4.74 -27.42
N LYS A 242 -3.75 -4.36 -28.68
CA LYS A 242 -5.00 -3.65 -29.04
C LYS A 242 -6.19 -4.57 -28.81
N ALA A 243 -7.18 -4.11 -28.05
CA ALA A 243 -8.41 -4.89 -27.88
C ALA A 243 -9.05 -5.15 -29.26
N ARG A 244 -9.34 -6.42 -29.58
CA ARG A 244 -10.14 -6.77 -30.76
C ARG A 244 -11.49 -6.07 -30.60
N ARG A 245 -11.74 -5.01 -31.38
CA ARG A 245 -13.08 -4.41 -31.49
C ARG A 245 -14.04 -5.54 -31.83
N HIS A 246 -15.00 -5.82 -30.96
CA HIS A 246 -16.19 -6.57 -31.35
C HIS A 246 -16.87 -5.76 -32.46
N ARG A 247 -16.66 -6.18 -33.71
CA ARG A 247 -17.47 -5.70 -34.83
C ARG A 247 -18.83 -6.34 -34.65
N THR A 248 -19.76 -5.64 -34.01
CA THR A 248 -21.18 -5.92 -34.20
C THR A 248 -21.47 -5.62 -35.67
N ARG A 249 -21.54 -6.68 -36.49
CA ARG A 249 -22.12 -6.58 -37.83
C ARG A 249 -23.62 -6.35 -37.61
N ILE A 250 -24.07 -5.14 -37.95
CA ILE A 250 -25.46 -4.89 -38.34
C ILE A 250 -25.54 -5.22 -39.83
#